data_AF-A0A925VR05-F1
#
_entry.id   AF-A0A925VR05-F1
#
_cell.length_a   1.000
_cell.length_b   1.000
_cell.length_c   1.000
_cell.angle_alpha   90.00
_cell.angle_beta   90.00
_cell.angle_gamma   90.00
#
_symmetry.space_group_name_H-M   'P 1'
#
loop_
_entity.id
_entity.type
_entity.pdbx_description
1 polymer ?
#
loop_
_entity_poly.entity_id
_entity_poly.type
_entity_poly.pdbx_seq_one_letter_code
_entity_poly.pdbx_strand_id
1 'polypeptide(L)'
;MRKSVEEPHLLAEFIQEQPSYSPDFKALVLRLLDEQRDLTRVSALTLVPERTLYTWLEEWNRTKKKPSSTTPATTPDGQPA
;
A
#
# COMPACT_ATOMS: atom_id res chain seq x y z
N MET A 1 20.12 8.37 -25.79
CA MET A 1 20.91 8.96 -24.69
C MET A 1 20.15 8.74 -23.40
N ARG A 2 20.78 8.20 -22.35
CA ARG A 2 20.16 8.18 -21.01
C ARG A 2 20.23 9.60 -20.45
N LYS A 3 19.09 10.20 -20.15
CA LYS A 3 19.05 11.45 -19.38
C LYS A 3 19.35 11.10 -17.93
N SER A 4 20.29 11.80 -17.33
CA SER A 4 20.62 11.67 -15.91
C SER A 4 19.99 12.82 -15.14
N VAL A 5 19.75 12.62 -13.85
CA VAL A 5 19.42 13.70 -12.93
C VAL A 5 20.66 14.58 -12.78
N GLU A 6 20.54 15.86 -13.11
CA GLU A 6 21.68 16.80 -13.08
C GLU A 6 22.14 17.08 -11.64
N GLU A 7 21.21 17.17 -10.70
CA GLU A 7 21.47 17.48 -9.29
C GLU A 7 20.86 16.43 -8.36
N PRO A 8 21.55 15.30 -8.12
CA PRO A 8 20.99 14.18 -7.36
C PRO A 8 20.73 14.49 -5.88
N HIS A 9 21.41 15.50 -5.32
CA HIS A 9 21.20 15.94 -3.94
C HIS A 9 19.87 16.67 -3.76
N LEU A 10 19.46 17.52 -4.71
CA LEU A 10 18.15 18.19 -4.71
C LEU A 10 16.99 17.20 -4.80
N LEU A 11 17.18 16.11 -5.54
CA LEU A 11 16.20 15.03 -5.58
C LEU A 11 16.03 14.36 -4.21
N ALA A 12 17.13 14.15 -3.48
CA ALA A 12 17.07 13.56 -2.15
C ALA A 12 16.36 14.48 -1.15
N GLU A 13 16.63 15.79 -1.20
CA GLU A 13 15.95 16.80 -0.39
C GLU A 13 14.44 16.83 -0.71
N PHE A 14 14.08 16.90 -1.99
CA PHE A 14 12.68 16.89 -2.43
C PHE A 14 11.89 15.68 -1.92
N ILE A 15 12.52 14.50 -1.90
CA ILE A 15 11.91 13.26 -1.37
C ILE A 15 11.69 13.36 0.14
N GLN A 16 12.66 13.93 0.88
CA GLN A 16 12.56 14.11 2.34
C GLN A 16 11.51 15.14 2.75
N GLU A 17 11.26 16.14 1.91
CA GLU A 17 10.27 17.19 2.14
C GLU A 17 8.82 16.76 1.90
N GLN A 18 8.59 15.57 1.31
CA GLN A 18 7.23 15.11 1.05
C GLN A 18 6.48 14.78 2.35
N PRO A 19 5.35 15.45 2.63
CA PRO A 19 4.66 15.33 3.91
C PRO A 19 3.96 13.97 4.09
N SER A 20 3.63 13.29 3.00
CA SER A 20 2.98 11.98 3.03
C SER A 20 3.10 11.23 1.71
N TYR A 21 2.97 9.91 1.79
CA TYR A 21 2.92 9.04 0.62
C TYR A 21 1.51 9.04 0.02
N SER A 22 1.42 9.28 -1.30
CA SER A 22 0.14 9.24 -2.01
C SER A 22 -0.46 7.82 -2.03
N PRO A 23 -1.79 7.67 -2.12
CA PRO A 23 -2.45 6.35 -2.18
C PRO A 23 -1.95 5.49 -3.35
N ASP A 24 -1.76 6.10 -4.53
CA ASP A 24 -1.29 5.39 -5.72
C ASP A 24 0.13 4.85 -5.53
N PHE A 25 1.01 5.64 -4.92
CA PHE A 25 2.36 5.19 -4.59
C PHE A 25 2.34 4.02 -3.61
N LYS A 26 1.52 4.10 -2.55
CA LYS A 26 1.36 2.98 -1.59
C LYS A 26 0.91 1.70 -2.29
N ALA A 27 -0.05 1.79 -3.21
CA ALA A 27 -0.54 0.64 -3.97
C ALA A 27 0.56 0.00 -4.84
N LEU A 28 1.36 0.82 -5.53
CA LEU A 28 2.49 0.34 -6.33
C LEU A 28 3.57 -0.32 -5.47
N VAL A 29 3.89 0.26 -4.31
CA VAL A 29 4.86 -0.32 -3.37
C VAL A 29 4.39 -1.65 -2.80
N LEU A 30 3.10 -1.77 -2.45
CA LEU A 30 2.51 -3.04 -2.01
C LEU A 30 2.55 -4.10 -3.11
N ARG A 31 2.31 -3.72 -4.37
CA ARG A 31 2.45 -4.62 -5.52
C ARG A 31 3.90 -5.09 -5.69
N LEU A 32 4.87 -4.18 -5.55
CA LEU A 32 6.28 -4.50 -5.62
C LEU A 32 6.74 -5.44 -4.49
N LEU A 33 6.20 -5.27 -3.28
CA LEU A 33 6.42 -6.19 -2.15
C LEU A 33 5.91 -7.60 -2.44
N ASP A 34 4.73 -7.73 -3.06
CA ASP A 34 4.18 -9.02 -3.47
C ASP A 34 5.07 -9.75 -4.50
N GLU A 35 5.62 -8.99 -5.46
CA GLU A 35 6.49 -9.51 -6.51
C GLU A 35 7.90 -9.89 -6.01
N GLN A 36 8.53 -9.05 -5.19
CA GLN A 36 9.91 -9.26 -4.72
C GLN A 36 9.99 -10.15 -3.48
N ARG A 37 8.93 -10.17 -2.65
CA ARG A 37 8.88 -10.88 -1.35
C ARG A 37 10.04 -10.56 -0.40
N ASP A 38 10.64 -9.39 -0.55
CA ASP A 38 11.79 -8.93 0.23
C ASP A 38 11.57 -7.47 0.65
N LEU A 39 11.33 -7.27 1.94
CA LEU A 39 11.07 -5.95 2.53
C LEU A 39 12.29 -5.04 2.52
N THR A 40 13.48 -5.58 2.80
CA THR A 40 14.73 -4.81 2.84
C THR A 40 15.07 -4.31 1.45
N ARG A 41 14.92 -5.17 0.44
CA ARG A 41 15.13 -4.77 -0.96
C ARG A 41 14.13 -3.71 -1.41
N VAL A 42 12.84 -3.87 -1.09
CA VAL A 42 11.83 -2.87 -1.49
C VAL A 42 12.02 -1.56 -0.73
N SER A 43 12.45 -1.60 0.53
CA SER A 43 12.80 -0.40 1.29
C SER A 43 13.94 0.37 0.61
N ALA A 44 15.00 -0.31 0.20
CA ALA A 44 16.10 0.31 -0.51
C ALA A 44 15.69 0.90 -1.88
N LEU A 45 14.81 0.22 -2.62
CA LEU A 45 14.34 0.66 -3.94
C LEU A 45 13.39 1.86 -3.88
N THR A 46 12.53 1.91 -2.87
CA THR A 46 11.45 2.91 -2.76
C THR A 46 11.80 4.06 -1.83
N LEU A 47 12.91 3.95 -1.08
CA LEU A 47 13.34 4.85 -0.01
C LEU A 47 12.32 4.97 1.14
N VAL A 48 11.36 4.03 1.20
CA VAL A 48 10.40 3.95 2.29
C VAL A 48 11.00 3.11 3.41
N PRO A 49 11.00 3.57 4.67
CA PRO A 49 11.49 2.78 5.80
C PRO A 49 10.76 1.44 5.94
N GLU A 50 11.48 0.36 6.26
CA GLU A 50 10.89 -0.98 6.45
C GLU A 50 9.71 -0.98 7.42
N ARG A 51 9.81 -0.21 8.52
CA ARG A 51 8.72 -0.06 9.50
C ARG A 51 7.42 0.41 8.85
N THR A 52 7.51 1.39 7.96
CA THR A 52 6.36 1.94 7.22
C THR A 52 5.80 0.90 6.25
N LEU A 53 6.66 0.16 5.56
CA LEU A 53 6.25 -0.94 4.67
C LEU A 53 5.51 -2.05 5.43
N TYR A 54 6.01 -2.44 6.60
CA TYR A 54 5.34 -3.40 7.49
C TYR A 54 3.94 -2.92 7.87
N THR A 55 3.78 -1.65 8.27
CA THR A 55 2.49 -1.08 8.61
C THR A 55 1.51 -1.14 7.44
N TRP A 56 1.93 -0.74 6.23
CA TRP A 56 1.05 -0.80 5.05
C TRP A 56 0.62 -2.22 4.71
N LEU A 57 1.54 -3.18 4.82
CA LEU A 57 1.23 -4.58 4.56
C LEU A 57 0.24 -5.14 5.60
N GLU A 58 0.41 -4.79 6.87
CA GLU A 58 -0.52 -5.17 7.93
C GLU A 58 -1.91 -4.57 7.71
N GLU A 59 -1.99 -3.27 7.41
CA GLU A 59 -3.24 -2.59 7.09
C GLU A 59 -3.95 -3.25 5.90
N TRP A 60 -3.22 -3.49 4.80
CA TRP A 60 -3.75 -4.19 3.64
C TRP A 60 -4.31 -5.57 4.01
N ASN A 61 -3.56 -6.38 4.73
CA ASN A 61 -3.99 -7.70 5.16
C ASN A 61 -5.22 -7.65 6.09
N ARG A 62 -5.34 -6.62 6.93
CA ARG A 62 -6.54 -6.38 7.75
C ARG A 62 -7.76 -6.02 6.91
N THR A 63 -7.60 -5.21 5.87
CA THR A 63 -8.73 -4.87 4.96
C THR A 63 -9.25 -6.09 4.23
N LYS A 64 -8.39 -7.05 3.86
CA LYS A 64 -8.79 -8.32 3.23
C LYS A 64 -9.46 -9.30 4.20
N LYS A 65 -9.12 -9.23 5.49
CA LYS A 65 -9.68 -10.09 6.54
C LYS A 65 -11.02 -9.61 7.10
N LYS A 66 -11.49 -8.42 6.75
CA LYS A 66 -12.87 -8.02 7.03
C LYS A 66 -13.77 -8.67 5.97
N PRO A 67 -14.50 -9.77 6.27
CA PRO A 67 -15.63 -10.12 5.43
C PRO A 67 -16.58 -8.91 5.44
N SER A 68 -17.17 -8.64 4.28
CA SER A 68 -18.29 -7.74 4.09
C SER A 68 -19.47 -8.16 4.99
N SER A 69 -19.40 -7.88 6.28
CA SER A 69 -20.54 -7.99 7.19
C SER A 69 -21.39 -6.75 6.98
N THR A 70 -22.26 -6.75 5.97
CA THR A 70 -23.60 -6.14 5.98
C THR A 70 -24.35 -6.59 4.71
N THR A 71 -24.93 -7.78 4.76
CA THR A 71 -26.19 -8.05 4.08
C THR A 71 -27.16 -8.45 5.18
N PRO A 72 -28.12 -7.60 5.59
CA PRO A 72 -29.25 -8.12 6.33
C PRO A 72 -30.09 -8.92 5.34
N ALA A 73 -29.93 -10.25 5.39
CA ALA A 73 -30.92 -11.16 4.86
C ALA A 73 -32.17 -11.03 5.75
N THR A 74 -33.16 -10.26 5.30
CA THR A 74 -34.52 -10.38 5.83
C THR A 74 -35.31 -11.28 4.87
N THR A 75 -35.46 -12.51 5.32
CA THR A 75 -36.21 -13.66 4.78
C THR A 75 -37.60 -13.30 4.23
N PRO A 76 -38.09 -13.97 3.16
CA PRO A 76 -39.45 -13.81 2.66
C PRO A 76 -40.46 -14.31 3.69
N ASP A 77 -41.39 -13.45 4.07
CA ASP A 77 -42.52 -13.79 4.92
C ASP A 77 -43.47 -14.70 4.12
N GLY A 78 -43.40 -15.99 4.42
CA GLY A 78 -44.32 -16.99 3.97
C GLY A 78 -44.56 -17.97 5.10
N GLN A 79 -45.66 -17.79 5.82
CA GLN A 79 -46.30 -18.87 6.59
C GLN A 79 -47.81 -18.59 6.78
N PRO A 80 -48.60 -19.61 7.13
CA PRO A 80 -49.74 -20.06 6.31
C PRO A 80 -51.04 -20.15 7.14
N ALA A 81 -52.04 -20.82 6.54
CA ALA A 81 -53.35 -21.26 7.04
C ALA A 81 -54.53 -20.33 6.72
#